data_AF-A0A9E6REP2-F1
#
_entry.id   AF-A0A9E6REP2-F1
#
_cell.length_a   1.000
_cell.length_b   1.000
_cell.length_c   1.000
_cell.angle_alpha   90.00
_cell.angle_beta   90.00
_cell.angle_gamma   90.00
#
_symmetry.space_group_name_H-M   'P 1'
#
loop_
_entity.id
_entity.type
_entity.pdbx_description
1 polymer ?
#
loop_
_entity_poly.entity_id
_entity_poly.type
_entity_poly.pdbx_seq_one_letter_code
_entity_poly.pdbx_strand_id
1 'polypeptide(L)'
;MTSIPDCLAAFSVAAMTNTHDAEERGRAAIDAYLLCVPNDPLRRLAALHELLAAYVELALDSTAAMAIRADLENRIVEAAGPPKEQLGSDQHA
;
A
#
# COMPACT_ATOMS: atom_id res chain seq x y z
N MET A 1 14.72 -2.18 -15.80
CA MET A 1 14.39 -2.40 -14.38
C MET A 1 13.76 -1.12 -13.89
N THR A 2 12.51 -1.17 -13.44
CA THR A 2 11.87 -0.01 -12.80
C THR A 2 12.49 0.15 -11.41
N SER A 3 12.93 1.37 -11.06
CA SER A 3 13.52 1.63 -9.75
C SER A 3 12.44 2.02 -8.74
N ILE A 4 12.75 1.89 -7.44
CA ILE A 4 11.87 2.35 -6.34
C ILE A 4 11.44 3.82 -6.53
N PRO A 5 12.35 4.77 -6.84
CA PRO A 5 11.96 6.14 -7.16
C PRO A 5 10.97 6.27 -8.33
N ASP A 6 11.12 5.47 -9.38
CA ASP A 6 10.21 5.52 -10.54
C ASP A 6 8.81 5.02 -10.16
N CYS A 7 8.72 3.97 -9.34
CA CYS A 7 7.45 3.46 -8.83
C CYS A 7 6.74 4.49 -7.94
N LEU A 8 7.49 5.17 -7.06
CA LEU A 8 6.94 6.25 -6.22
C LEU A 8 6.45 7.43 -7.07
N ALA A 9 7.23 7.84 -8.07
CA ALA A 9 6.83 8.91 -8.98
C ALA A 9 5.55 8.53 -9.77
N ALA A 10 5.46 7.30 -10.27
CA ALA A 10 4.28 6.81 -10.96
C ALA A 10 3.03 6.80 -10.05
N PHE A 11 3.19 6.37 -8.79
CA PHE A 11 2.14 6.40 -7.79
C PHE A 11 1.67 7.82 -7.50
N SER A 12 2.60 8.74 -7.19
CA SER A 12 2.27 10.13 -6.90
C SER A 12 1.59 10.80 -8.09
N VAL A 13 2.06 10.57 -9.32
CA VAL A 13 1.42 11.10 -10.52
C VAL A 13 -0.02 10.59 -10.64
N ALA A 14 -0.23 9.27 -10.52
CA ALA A 14 -1.56 8.69 -10.61
C ALA A 14 -2.51 9.28 -9.55
N ALA A 15 -2.04 9.42 -8.31
CA ALA A 15 -2.83 9.96 -7.20
C ALA A 15 -3.15 11.48 -7.37
N MET A 16 -2.21 12.26 -7.95
CA MET A 16 -2.39 13.70 -8.20
C MET A 16 -3.24 14.00 -9.45
N THR A 17 -3.32 13.08 -10.41
CA THR A 17 -4.09 13.28 -11.64
C THR A 17 -5.54 12.84 -11.48
N ASN A 18 -6.48 13.64 -12.01
CA ASN A 18 -7.90 13.31 -12.03
C ASN A 18 -8.33 12.81 -13.41
N THR A 19 -7.66 11.76 -13.90
CA THR A 19 -8.00 11.08 -15.16
C THR A 19 -8.85 9.84 -14.89
N HIS A 20 -9.62 9.39 -15.89
CA HIS A 20 -10.51 8.23 -15.75
C HIS A 20 -9.77 6.92 -15.43
N ASP A 21 -8.47 6.85 -15.73
CA ASP A 21 -7.57 5.71 -15.51
C ASP A 21 -6.65 5.89 -14.28
N ALA A 22 -6.78 7.00 -13.54
CA ALA A 22 -5.89 7.32 -12.43
C ALA A 22 -5.89 6.23 -11.35
N GLU A 23 -7.04 5.65 -11.04
CA GLU A 23 -7.17 4.55 -10.10
C GLU A 23 -6.40 3.30 -10.55
N GLU A 24 -6.60 2.87 -11.79
CA GLU A 24 -5.94 1.69 -12.36
C GLU A 24 -4.41 1.89 -12.39
N ARG A 25 -3.95 3.08 -12.79
CA ARG A 25 -2.54 3.43 -12.79
C ARG A 25 -1.94 3.48 -11.39
N GLY A 26 -2.70 3.94 -10.40
CA GLY A 26 -2.29 3.93 -8.99
C GLY A 26 -2.11 2.50 -8.47
N ARG A 27 -3.07 1.61 -8.75
CA ARG A 27 -2.98 0.18 -8.40
C ARG A 27 -1.77 -0.49 -9.06
N ALA A 28 -1.56 -0.24 -10.35
CA ALA A 28 -0.41 -0.76 -11.08
C ALA A 28 0.93 -0.24 -10.52
N ALA A 29 0.98 1.01 -10.05
CA ALA A 29 2.16 1.57 -9.40
C ALA A 29 2.45 0.93 -8.04
N ILE A 30 1.41 0.61 -7.25
CA ILE A 30 1.54 -0.16 -6.00
C ILE A 30 2.13 -1.54 -6.30
N ASP A 31 1.58 -2.26 -7.29
CA ASP A 31 2.09 -3.58 -7.68
C ASP A 31 3.55 -3.51 -8.12
N ALA A 32 3.90 -2.52 -8.95
CA ALA A 32 5.29 -2.31 -9.38
C ALA A 32 6.22 -2.01 -8.20
N TYR A 33 5.80 -1.21 -7.22
CA TYR A 33 6.56 -0.93 -6.01
C TYR A 33 6.82 -2.22 -5.21
N LEU A 34 5.80 -3.04 -5.01
CA LEU A 34 5.91 -4.31 -4.27
C LEU A 34 6.77 -5.36 -4.98
N LEU A 35 6.90 -5.29 -6.31
CA LEU A 35 7.84 -6.10 -7.08
C LEU A 35 9.30 -5.68 -6.89
N CYS A 36 9.55 -4.40 -6.58
CA CYS A 36 10.89 -3.89 -6.26
C CYS A 36 11.34 -4.24 -4.83
N VAL A 37 10.40 -4.56 -3.94
CA VAL A 37 10.66 -4.88 -2.53
C VAL A 37 10.92 -6.39 -2.40
N PRO A 38 11.86 -6.83 -1.54
CA PRO A 38 12.05 -8.25 -1.25
C PRO A 38 10.74 -8.96 -0.92
N ASN A 39 10.59 -10.20 -1.40
CA ASN A 39 9.41 -11.04 -1.14
C ASN A 39 9.41 -11.59 0.30
N ASP A 40 9.44 -10.68 1.27
CA ASP A 40 9.35 -10.92 2.70
C ASP A 40 8.08 -10.22 3.24
N PRO A 41 7.23 -10.89 4.02
CA PRO A 41 5.96 -10.32 4.48
C PRO A 41 6.12 -9.02 5.28
N LEU A 42 7.13 -8.92 6.15
CA LEU A 42 7.37 -7.73 6.96
C LEU A 42 7.87 -6.57 6.09
N ARG A 43 8.76 -6.86 5.14
CA ARG A 43 9.24 -5.85 4.17
C ARG A 43 8.11 -5.33 3.28
N ARG A 44 7.21 -6.21 2.84
CA ARG A 44 6.03 -5.83 2.04
C ARG A 44 5.04 -4.99 2.85
N LEU A 45 4.79 -5.36 4.10
CA LEU A 45 3.94 -4.56 5.00
C LEU A 45 4.55 -3.17 5.24
N ALA A 46 5.86 -3.10 5.51
CA ALA A 46 6.56 -1.81 5.66
C ALA A 46 6.46 -0.96 4.39
N ALA A 47 6.67 -1.55 3.22
CA ALA A 47 6.53 -0.89 1.92
C ALA A 47 5.13 -0.32 1.68
N LEU A 48 4.07 -1.05 2.05
CA LEU A 48 2.70 -0.55 1.96
C LEU A 48 2.46 0.64 2.91
N HIS A 49 3.00 0.60 4.12
CA HIS A 49 2.92 1.72 5.06
C HIS A 49 3.67 2.96 4.57
N GLU A 50 4.83 2.79 3.91
CA GLU A 50 5.57 3.89 3.29
C GLU A 50 4.74 4.57 2.19
N LEU A 51 4.08 3.80 1.32
CA LEU A 51 3.18 4.34 0.30
C LEU A 51 1.99 5.08 0.90
N LEU A 52 1.40 4.55 1.97
CA LEU A 52 0.30 5.23 2.66
C LEU A 52 0.76 6.54 3.32
N ALA A 53 1.95 6.58 3.90
CA ALA A 53 2.51 7.81 4.44
C ALA A 53 2.74 8.86 3.34
N ALA A 54 3.34 8.47 2.21
CA ALA A 54 3.51 9.34 1.06
C ALA A 54 2.17 9.86 0.52
N TYR A 55 1.13 9.02 0.47
CA TYR A 55 -0.22 9.45 0.13
C TYR A 55 -0.75 10.54 1.08
N VAL A 56 -0.62 10.33 2.39
CA VAL A 56 -1.12 11.26 3.42
C VAL A 56 -0.42 12.62 3.31
N GLU A 57 0.88 12.64 3.02
CA GLU A 57 1.64 13.88 2.81
C GLU A 57 1.19 14.68 1.58
N LEU A 58 0.69 14.00 0.54
CA LEU A 58 0.21 14.66 -0.68
C LEU A 58 -1.15 15.36 -0.50
N ALA A 59 -1.84 15.18 0.63
CA ALA A 59 -3.11 15.84 0.98
C ALA A 59 -4.18 15.81 -0.13
N LEU A 60 -4.31 14.67 -0.81
CA LEU A 60 -5.14 14.50 -1.99
C LEU A 60 -6.62 14.24 -1.63
N ASP A 61 -7.53 14.92 -2.32
CA ASP A 61 -8.99 14.84 -2.11
C ASP A 61 -9.77 14.33 -3.35
N SER A 62 -9.08 13.89 -4.39
CA SER A 62 -9.72 13.36 -5.60
C SER A 62 -10.37 11.99 -5.35
N THR A 63 -11.42 11.66 -6.11
CA THR A 63 -12.07 10.34 -6.04
C THR A 63 -11.09 9.21 -6.33
N ALA A 64 -10.20 9.39 -7.33
CA ALA A 64 -9.16 8.42 -7.64
C ALA A 64 -8.16 8.25 -6.50
N ALA A 65 -7.74 9.35 -5.87
CA ALA A 65 -6.85 9.31 -4.71
C ALA A 65 -7.48 8.53 -3.54
N MET A 66 -8.74 8.80 -3.23
CA MET A 66 -9.47 8.06 -2.18
C MET A 66 -9.59 6.56 -2.50
N ALA A 67 -9.82 6.19 -3.76
CA ALA A 67 -9.86 4.78 -4.17
C ALA A 67 -8.49 4.09 -4.04
N ILE A 68 -7.42 4.76 -4.43
CA ILE A 68 -6.03 4.27 -4.27
C ILE A 68 -5.69 4.11 -2.79
N ARG A 69 -6.09 5.05 -1.93
CA ARG A 69 -5.91 4.94 -0.48
C ARG A 69 -6.66 3.74 0.09
N ALA A 70 -7.91 3.53 -0.29
CA ALA A 70 -8.68 2.38 0.17
C ALA A 70 -8.05 1.05 -0.25
N ASP A 71 -7.49 0.97 -1.47
CA ASP A 71 -6.72 -0.20 -1.94
C ASP A 71 -5.47 -0.45 -1.06
N LEU A 72 -4.70 0.60 -0.73
CA LEU A 72 -3.56 0.50 0.18
C LEU A 72 -3.97 0.00 1.57
N GLU A 73 -5.02 0.57 2.16
CA GLU A 73 -5.51 0.19 3.49
C GLU A 73 -5.95 -1.28 3.50
N ASN A 74 -6.67 -1.74 2.47
CA ASN A 74 -7.07 -3.15 2.35
C ASN A 74 -5.86 -4.09 2.27
N ARG A 75 -4.86 -3.76 1.43
CA ARG A 75 -3.63 -4.55 1.30
C ARG A 75 -2.83 -4.59 2.59
N ILE A 76 -2.81 -3.50 3.37
CA ILE A 76 -2.17 -3.46 4.69
C ILE A 76 -2.86 -4.42 5.65
N VAL A 77 -4.19 -4.41 5.70
CA VAL A 77 -4.97 -5.34 6.54
C VAL A 77 -4.71 -6.80 6.15
N GLU A 78 -4.70 -7.10 4.85
CA GLU A 78 -4.38 -8.44 4.34
C GLU A 78 -2.95 -8.87 4.69
N ALA A 79 -1.97 -7.96 4.56
CA ALA A 79 -0.57 -8.22 4.85
C ALA A 79 -0.26 -8.35 6.34
N ALA A 80 -1.00 -7.64 7.21
CA ALA A 80 -0.87 -7.75 8.66
C ALA A 80 -1.40 -9.10 9.20
N GLY A 81 -2.25 -9.78 8.43
CA GLY A 81 -2.95 -10.99 8.86
C GLY A 81 -4.01 -10.71 9.93
N PRO A 82 -4.85 -11.70 10.30
CA PRO A 82 -5.73 -11.55 11.44
C PRO A 82 -4.89 -11.28 12.70
N PRO A 83 -5.34 -10.40 13.61
CA PRO A 83 -4.69 -10.27 14.90
C PRO A 83 -4.61 -11.68 15.50
N LYS A 84 -3.40 -12.14 15.81
CA LYS A 84 -3.24 -13.34 16.62
C LYS A 84 -3.85 -13.01 17.97
N GLU A 85 -5.15 -13.30 18.15
CA GLU A 85 -5.71 -13.47 19.48
C GLU A 85 -4.74 -14.40 20.21
N GLN A 86 -4.24 -13.92 21.34
CA GLN A 86 -3.41 -14.68 22.26
C GLN A 86 -4.19 -15.94 22.66
N LEU A 87 -4.04 -17.03 21.91
CA LEU A 87 -4.29 -18.39 22.40
C LEU A 87 -3.13 -18.78 23.32
N GLY A 88 -2.93 -17.95 24.34
CA GLY A 88 -2.18 -18.20 25.55
C GLY A 88 -3.18 -18.28 26.69
N SER A 89 -4.08 -19.26 26.60
CA SER A 89 -4.66 -19.83 27.82
C SER A 89 -3.75 -20.98 28.22
N ASP A 90 -2.61 -20.63 28.82
CA ASP A 90 -2.05 -21.43 29.90
C ASP A 90 -3.17 -21.72 30.88
N GLN A 91 -3.72 -22.93 30.83
CA GLN A 91 -4.33 -23.56 32.01
C GLN A 91 -3.69 -24.93 32.17
N HIS A 92 -2.60 -24.89 32.93
CA HIS A 92 -2.14 -25.96 33.80
C HIS A 92 -3.30 -26.51 34.64
N ALA A 93 -3.57 -27.81 34.53
CA ALA A 93 -3.81 -28.76 35.64
C ALA A 93 -4.24 -30.13 35.07
#